data_AF-A0AB33AMX0-F1
#
_entry.id   AF-A0AB33AMX0-F1
#
_cell.length_a   1.000
_cell.length_b   1.000
_cell.length_c   1.000
_cell.angle_alpha   90.00
_cell.angle_beta   90.00
_cell.angle_gamma   90.00
#
_symmetry.space_group_name_H-M   'P 1'
#
loop_
_entity.id
_entity.type
_entity.pdbx_description
1 polymer ?
#
loop_
_entity_poly.entity_id
_entity_poly.type
_entity_poly.pdbx_seq_one_letter_code
_entity_poly.pdbx_strand_id
1 'polypeptide(L)'
;MNERQKRFADEFIKLGNATKAAINAGYSEKYAGANADKLLKNTKIRAYIDDQLSELHKKNIMDAEEALSILSDIARGNRDEEVLMMNPVTGEVKRLRKKADNATVIKAIQEILKRYPTAKQAEKLELELAKLREQVNANEAQDEQIIIVDEWAEEVDDGL
;
A
#
# COMPACT_ATOMS: atom_id res chain seq x y z
N MET A 1 -3.01 19.78 -23.88
CA MET A 1 -1.54 19.75 -23.99
C MET A 1 -1.21 19.59 -25.47
N ASN A 2 -0.20 20.28 -26.01
CA ASN A 2 0.19 20.08 -27.42
C ASN A 2 1.20 18.93 -27.57
N GLU A 3 1.42 18.45 -28.79
CA GLU A 3 2.32 17.31 -29.04
C GLU A 3 3.74 17.56 -28.53
N ARG A 4 4.26 18.78 -28.67
CA ARG A 4 5.61 19.12 -28.24
C ARG A 4 5.77 19.08 -26.72
N GLN A 5 4.75 19.51 -25.99
CA GLN A 5 4.67 19.41 -24.53
C GLN A 5 4.53 17.96 -24.08
N LYS A 6 3.78 17.14 -24.83
CA LYS A 6 3.68 15.70 -24.57
C LYS A 6 5.03 15.02 -24.72
N ARG A 7 5.74 15.25 -25.84
CA ARG A 7 7.10 14.71 -26.06
C ARG A 7 8.08 15.14 -24.96
N PHE A 8 8.00 16.39 -24.51
CA PHE A 8 8.80 16.86 -23.37
C PHE A 8 8.52 16.05 -22.11
N ALA A 9 7.26 15.84 -21.76
CA ALA A 9 6.90 15.05 -20.59
C ALA A 9 7.37 13.59 -20.71
N ASP A 10 7.15 12.95 -21.86
CA ASP A 10 7.57 11.57 -22.11
C ASP A 10 9.10 11.41 -22.01
N GLU A 11 9.88 12.32 -22.61
CA GLU A 11 11.34 12.35 -22.51
C GLU A 11 11.83 12.66 -21.09
N PHE A 12 11.12 13.52 -20.36
CA PHE A 12 11.46 13.84 -18.98
C PHE A 12 11.26 12.64 -18.05
N ILE A 13 10.16 11.91 -18.20
CA ILE A 13 9.90 10.66 -17.46
C ILE A 13 11.01 9.63 -17.74
N LYS A 14 11.46 9.53 -18.99
CA LYS A 14 12.50 8.57 -19.40
C LYS A 14 13.90 8.93 -18.90
N LEU A 15 14.28 10.21 -18.95
CA LEU A 15 15.67 10.66 -18.75
C LEU A 15 15.94 11.24 -17.35
N GLY A 16 14.91 11.71 -16.65
CA GLY A 16 15.04 12.46 -15.39
C GLY A 16 15.77 13.81 -15.54
N ASN A 17 16.01 14.28 -16.77
CA ASN A 17 16.73 15.52 -17.05
C ASN A 17 15.88 16.46 -17.92
N ALA A 18 15.44 17.57 -17.32
CA ALA A 18 14.51 18.51 -17.94
C ALA A 18 15.10 19.23 -19.17
N THR A 19 16.37 19.64 -19.11
CA THR A 19 17.03 20.31 -20.24
C THR A 19 17.18 19.38 -21.43
N LYS A 20 17.64 18.14 -21.22
CA LYS A 20 17.76 17.13 -22.28
C LYS A 20 16.39 16.75 -22.85
N ALA A 21 15.37 16.62 -21.99
CA ALA A 21 14.01 16.36 -22.42
C ALA A 21 13.45 17.49 -23.30
N ALA A 22 13.74 18.75 -22.99
CA ALA A 22 13.35 19.90 -23.82
C ALA A 22 14.05 19.88 -25.19
N ILE A 23 15.34 19.54 -25.24
CA ILE A 23 16.07 19.40 -26.51
C ILE A 23 15.44 18.29 -27.35
N ASN A 24 15.23 17.09 -26.78
CA ASN A 24 14.66 15.94 -27.49
C ASN A 24 13.22 16.19 -27.94
N ALA A 25 12.46 17.00 -27.20
CA ALA A 25 11.13 17.43 -27.58
C ALA A 25 11.10 18.51 -28.68
N GLY A 26 12.25 18.97 -29.17
CA GLY A 26 12.35 19.94 -30.26
C GLY A 26 12.26 21.41 -29.83
N TYR A 27 12.61 21.73 -28.58
CA TYR A 27 12.85 23.12 -28.17
C TYR A 27 14.26 23.56 -28.54
N SER A 28 14.44 24.86 -28.78
CA SER A 28 15.75 25.44 -29.09
C SER A 28 16.75 25.12 -27.98
N GLU A 29 17.88 24.53 -28.34
CA GLU A 29 18.95 24.14 -27.42
C GLU A 29 19.45 25.32 -26.58
N LYS A 30 19.64 26.48 -27.22
CA LYS A 30 20.04 27.74 -26.56
C LYS A 30 19.11 28.15 -25.42
N TYR A 31 17.83 27.80 -25.50
CA TYR A 31 16.80 28.16 -24.52
C TYR A 31 16.20 26.94 -23.80
N ALA A 32 16.79 25.76 -23.94
CA ALA A 32 16.20 24.51 -23.45
C ALA A 32 16.01 24.52 -21.93
N GLY A 33 16.97 25.02 -21.16
CA GLY A 33 16.86 25.12 -19.70
C GLY A 33 15.69 26.03 -19.26
N ALA A 34 15.64 27.26 -19.78
CA ALA A 34 14.57 28.20 -19.45
C ALA A 34 13.18 27.71 -19.92
N ASN A 35 13.11 26.98 -21.04
CA ASN A 35 11.88 26.34 -21.49
C ASN A 35 11.49 25.17 -20.59
N ALA A 36 12.44 24.33 -20.19
CA ALA A 36 12.21 23.20 -19.29
C ALA A 36 11.59 23.67 -17.96
N ASP A 37 12.12 24.73 -17.35
CA ASP A 37 11.56 25.30 -16.11
C ASP A 37 10.12 25.77 -16.28
N LYS A 38 9.81 26.43 -17.40
CA LYS A 38 8.44 26.87 -17.72
C LYS A 38 7.51 25.69 -17.95
N LEU A 39 7.99 24.63 -18.59
CA LEU A 39 7.21 23.43 -18.89
C LEU A 39 6.89 22.65 -17.61
N LEU A 40 7.85 22.51 -16.69
CA LEU A 40 7.63 21.86 -15.39
C LEU A 40 6.67 22.65 -14.48
N LYS A 41 6.64 23.99 -14.60
CA LYS A 41 5.68 24.84 -13.89
C LYS A 41 4.27 24.82 -14.52
N ASN A 42 4.12 24.27 -15.72
CA ASN A 42 2.82 24.18 -16.37
C ASN A 42 1.98 23.06 -15.72
N THR A 43 0.84 23.43 -15.12
CA THR A 43 -0.03 22.51 -14.39
C THR A 43 -0.51 21.33 -15.23
N LYS A 44 -0.80 21.53 -16.53
CA LYS A 44 -1.26 20.46 -17.42
C LYS A 44 -0.15 19.45 -17.73
N ILE A 45 1.08 19.92 -17.87
CA ILE A 45 2.24 19.05 -18.14
C ILE A 45 2.62 18.29 -16.88
N ARG A 46 2.63 18.97 -15.73
CA ARG A 46 2.88 18.36 -14.43
C ARG A 46 1.87 17.28 -14.10
N ALA A 47 0.57 17.56 -14.25
CA ALA A 47 -0.48 16.56 -14.05
C ALA A 47 -0.29 15.34 -14.95
N TYR A 48 0.07 15.53 -16.23
CA TYR A 48 0.35 14.41 -17.12
C TYR A 48 1.58 13.60 -16.69
N ILE A 49 2.67 14.25 -16.25
CA ILE A 49 3.85 13.56 -15.72
C ILE A 49 3.49 12.74 -14.48
N ASP A 50 2.76 13.35 -13.54
CA ASP A 50 2.35 12.71 -12.30
C ASP A 50 1.42 11.51 -12.56
N ASP A 51 0.46 11.64 -13.49
CA ASP A 51 -0.41 10.54 -13.91
C ASP A 51 0.40 9.40 -14.55
N GLN A 52 1.30 9.71 -15.49
CA GLN A 52 2.12 8.68 -16.14
C GLN A 52 3.06 7.98 -15.15
N LEU A 53 3.66 8.72 -14.22
CA LEU A 53 4.48 8.13 -13.16
C LEU A 53 3.62 7.26 -12.24
N SER A 54 2.42 7.71 -11.87
CA SER A 54 1.48 6.90 -11.07
C SER A 54 1.12 5.60 -11.79
N GLU A 55 0.83 5.65 -13.09
CA GLU A 55 0.54 4.45 -13.89
C GLU A 55 1.74 3.53 -14.02
N LEU A 56 2.96 4.06 -14.21
CA LEU A 56 4.18 3.26 -14.20
C LEU A 56 4.44 2.63 -12.82
N HIS A 57 4.21 3.38 -11.75
CA HIS A 57 4.29 2.86 -10.38
C HIS A 57 3.26 1.76 -10.14
N LYS A 58 2.01 1.96 -10.53
CA LYS A 58 0.94 0.94 -10.43
C LYS A 58 1.28 -0.31 -11.24
N LYS A 59 1.87 -0.17 -12.43
CA LYS A 59 2.31 -1.33 -13.24
C LYS A 59 3.50 -2.07 -12.66
N ASN A 60 4.37 -1.38 -11.92
CA ASN A 60 5.53 -1.98 -11.28
C ASN A 60 5.21 -2.60 -9.91
N ILE A 61 4.13 -2.16 -9.27
CA ILE A 61 3.64 -2.70 -8.01
C ILE A 61 2.66 -3.82 -8.34
N MET A 62 2.91 -5.01 -7.79
CA MET A 62 1.96 -6.11 -7.84
C MET A 62 0.65 -5.67 -7.20
N ASP A 63 -0.45 -5.77 -7.94
CA ASP A 63 -1.77 -5.48 -7.39
C ASP A 63 -2.28 -6.63 -6.50
N ALA A 64 -3.39 -6.38 -5.79
CA ALA A 64 -3.94 -7.36 -4.87
C ALA A 64 -4.43 -8.63 -5.56
N GLU A 65 -4.91 -8.55 -6.80
CA GLU A 65 -5.42 -9.68 -7.57
C GLU A 65 -4.26 -10.57 -8.06
N GLU A 66 -3.18 -9.95 -8.53
CA GLU A 66 -1.95 -10.63 -8.91
C GLU A 66 -1.31 -11.32 -7.69
N ALA A 67 -1.24 -10.65 -6.54
CA ALA A 67 -0.76 -11.25 -5.30
C ALA A 67 -1.60 -12.48 -4.88
N LEU A 68 -2.93 -12.37 -4.95
CA LEU A 68 -3.84 -13.49 -4.67
C LEU A 68 -3.68 -14.63 -5.66
N SER A 69 -3.45 -14.34 -6.94
CA SER A 69 -3.19 -15.32 -7.99
C SER A 69 -1.93 -16.13 -7.66
N ILE A 70 -0.84 -15.46 -7.28
CA ILE A 70 0.42 -16.11 -6.91
C ILE A 70 0.26 -16.96 -5.65
N LEU A 71 -0.41 -16.44 -4.61
CA LEU A 71 -0.70 -17.20 -3.39
C LEU A 71 -1.56 -18.44 -3.70
N SER A 72 -2.52 -18.32 -4.61
CA SER A 72 -3.36 -19.43 -5.05
C SER A 72 -2.55 -20.49 -5.80
N ASP A 73 -1.60 -20.08 -6.65
CA ASP A 73 -0.70 -21.03 -7.33
C ASP A 73 0.20 -21.77 -6.33
N ILE A 74 0.74 -21.08 -5.33
CA ILE A 74 1.51 -21.70 -4.25
C ILE A 74 0.63 -22.71 -3.50
N ALA A 75 -0.58 -22.30 -3.11
CA ALA A 75 -1.52 -23.15 -2.38
C ALA A 75 -1.93 -24.40 -3.18
N ARG A 76 -2.02 -24.30 -4.51
CA ARG A 76 -2.31 -25.43 -5.42
C ARG A 76 -1.09 -26.26 -5.78
N GLY A 77 0.12 -25.85 -5.40
CA GLY A 77 1.36 -26.53 -5.79
C GLY A 77 1.75 -26.31 -7.25
N ASN A 78 1.27 -25.25 -7.89
CA ASN A 78 1.59 -24.92 -9.29
C ASN A 78 2.95 -24.24 -9.46
N ARG A 79 3.58 -23.78 -8.38
CA ARG A 79 4.91 -23.14 -8.42
C ARG A 79 5.99 -24.05 -7.86
N ASP A 80 7.14 -24.02 -8.52
CA ASP A 80 8.38 -24.65 -8.06
C ASP A 80 9.29 -23.59 -7.46
N GLU A 81 10.04 -23.97 -6.44
CA GLU A 81 11.13 -23.19 -5.87
C GLU A 81 12.47 -23.88 -6.12
N GLU A 82 13.51 -23.07 -6.35
CA GLU A 82 14.88 -23.54 -6.47
C GLU A 82 15.55 -23.55 -5.11
N VAL A 83 16.06 -24.71 -4.70
CA VAL A 83 16.82 -24.89 -3.47
C VAL A 83 18.23 -25.38 -3.76
N LEU A 84 19.17 -24.90 -2.95
CA LEU A 84 20.54 -25.39 -2.95
C LEU A 84 20.66 -26.52 -1.94
N MET A 85 21.11 -27.68 -2.41
CA MET A 85 21.40 -28.83 -1.55
C MET A 85 22.88 -29.15 -1.63
N MET A 86 23.56 -29.12 -0.49
CA MET A 86 24.96 -29.52 -0.38
C MET A 86 25.05 -31.01 -0.05
N ASN A 87 25.90 -31.73 -0.78
CA ASN A 87 26.26 -33.09 -0.40
C ASN A 87 27.19 -33.02 0.83
N PRO A 88 26.81 -33.61 1.97
CA PRO A 88 27.60 -33.51 3.21
C PRO A 88 28.93 -34.27 3.16
N VAL A 89 29.10 -35.18 2.19
CA VAL A 89 30.30 -36.00 2.04
C VAL A 89 31.27 -35.37 1.03
N THR A 90 30.76 -34.88 -0.10
CA THR A 90 31.60 -34.36 -1.20
C THR A 90 31.72 -32.83 -1.19
N GLY A 91 30.88 -32.11 -0.45
CA GLY A 91 30.83 -30.65 -0.44
C GLY A 91 30.22 -30.04 -1.71
N GLU A 92 29.79 -30.85 -2.68
CA GLU A 92 29.18 -30.35 -3.91
C GLU A 92 27.81 -29.73 -3.66
N VAL A 93 27.55 -28.55 -4.23
CA VAL A 93 26.25 -27.87 -4.18
C VAL A 93 25.49 -28.14 -5.47
N LYS A 94 24.28 -28.69 -5.34
CA LYS A 94 23.36 -28.93 -6.46
C LYS A 94 22.12 -28.04 -6.35
N ARG A 95 21.67 -27.53 -7.50
CA ARG A 95 20.39 -26.81 -7.63
C ARG A 95 19.29 -27.84 -7.89
N LEU A 96 18.29 -27.85 -7.03
CA LEU A 96 17.11 -28.72 -7.18
C LEU A 96 15.86 -27.86 -7.23
N ARG A 97 14.89 -28.29 -8.04
CA ARG A 97 13.54 -27.73 -8.02
C ARG A 97 12.63 -28.62 -7.20
N LYS A 98 11.89 -28.03 -6.28
CA LYS A 98 10.86 -28.71 -5.49
C LYS A 98 9.62 -27.83 -5.40
N LYS A 99 8.50 -28.42 -4.96
CA LYS A 99 7.31 -27.66 -4.58
C LYS A 99 7.54 -26.90 -3.26
N ALA A 100 6.74 -25.86 -3.04
CA ALA A 100 6.66 -25.18 -1.77
C ALA A 100 6.38 -26.19 -0.63
N ASP A 101 6.98 -25.96 0.53
CA ASP A 101 6.72 -26.82 1.69
C ASP A 101 5.30 -26.59 2.26
N ASN A 102 4.82 -27.54 3.07
CA ASN A 102 3.48 -27.46 3.66
C ASN A 102 3.29 -26.20 4.50
N ALA A 103 4.35 -25.72 5.17
CA ALA A 103 4.26 -24.51 5.98
C ALA A 103 4.00 -23.27 5.12
N THR A 104 4.65 -23.17 3.96
CA THR A 104 4.48 -22.10 2.98
C THR A 104 3.09 -22.18 2.33
N VAL A 105 2.63 -23.39 1.99
CA VAL A 105 1.27 -23.62 1.49
C VAL A 105 0.22 -23.18 2.51
N ILE A 106 0.37 -23.56 3.78
CA ILE A 106 -0.55 -23.16 4.86
C ILE A 106 -0.58 -21.63 5.02
N LYS A 107 0.59 -20.98 5.00
CA LYS A 107 0.66 -19.51 5.06
C LYS A 107 -0.06 -18.86 3.89
N ALA A 108 0.12 -19.37 2.67
CA ALA A 108 -0.57 -18.83 1.50
C ALA A 108 -2.10 -18.94 1.62
N ILE A 109 -2.60 -20.09 2.10
CA ILE A 109 -4.03 -20.28 2.38
C ILE A 109 -4.53 -19.31 3.46
N GLN A 110 -3.76 -19.12 4.53
CA GLN A 110 -4.11 -18.19 5.60
C GLN A 110 -4.21 -16.75 5.09
N GLU A 111 -3.26 -16.27 4.29
CA GLU A 111 -3.32 -14.92 3.71
C GLU A 111 -4.53 -14.72 2.78
N ILE A 112 -4.90 -15.74 2.00
CA ILE A 112 -6.13 -15.70 1.17
C ILE A 112 -7.38 -15.60 2.07
N LEU A 113 -7.46 -16.43 3.12
CA LEU A 113 -8.61 -16.46 4.04
C LEU A 113 -8.74 -15.21 4.90
N LYS A 114 -7.66 -14.46 5.16
CA LYS A 114 -7.76 -13.15 5.83
C LYS A 114 -8.58 -12.16 5.00
N ARG A 115 -8.47 -12.22 3.67
CA ARG A 115 -9.24 -11.36 2.77
C ARG A 115 -10.63 -11.91 2.49
N TYR A 116 -10.73 -13.22 2.31
CA TYR A 116 -11.98 -13.94 2.02
C TYR A 116 -12.24 -14.97 3.12
N PRO A 117 -12.70 -14.52 4.31
CA PRO A 117 -12.99 -15.43 5.41
C PRO A 117 -14.11 -16.39 5.02
N THR A 118 -14.07 -17.59 5.57
CA THR A 118 -15.19 -18.54 5.41
C THR A 118 -16.46 -17.98 6.05
N ALA A 119 -17.63 -18.45 5.62
CA ALA A 119 -18.92 -17.99 6.17
C ALA A 119 -18.96 -18.08 7.71
N LYS A 120 -18.46 -19.19 8.28
CA LYS A 120 -18.38 -19.37 9.73
C LYS A 120 -17.44 -18.37 10.41
N GLN A 121 -16.33 -18.00 9.76
CA GLN A 121 -15.40 -17.00 10.29
C GLN A 121 -15.99 -15.59 10.20
N ALA A 122 -16.70 -15.28 9.11
CA ALA A 122 -17.38 -14.01 8.94
C ALA A 122 -18.48 -13.82 10.01
N GLU A 123 -19.34 -14.82 10.20
CA GLU A 123 -20.37 -14.83 11.25
C GLU A 123 -19.77 -14.63 12.64
N LYS A 124 -18.66 -15.34 12.94
CA LYS A 124 -17.95 -15.16 14.22
C LYS A 124 -17.43 -13.73 14.40
N LEU A 125 -16.85 -13.13 13.35
CA LEU A 125 -16.33 -11.77 13.38
C LEU A 125 -17.45 -10.74 13.58
N GLU A 126 -18.61 -10.95 12.95
CA GLU A 126 -19.78 -10.09 13.13
C GLU A 126 -20.32 -10.15 14.56
N LEU A 127 -20.41 -11.35 15.14
CA LEU A 127 -20.81 -11.51 16.54
C LEU A 127 -19.82 -10.85 17.50
N GLU A 128 -18.52 -10.91 17.20
CA GLU A 128 -17.48 -10.25 18.00
C GLU A 128 -17.57 -8.72 17.89
N LEU A 129 -17.80 -8.18 16.68
CA LEU A 129 -18.04 -6.75 16.46
C LEU A 129 -19.31 -6.26 17.18
N ALA A 130 -20.38 -7.06 17.18
CA ALA A 130 -21.62 -6.74 17.90
C ALA A 130 -21.36 -6.64 19.41
N LYS A 131 -20.66 -7.63 19.99
CA LYS A 131 -20.28 -7.60 21.41
C LYS A 131 -19.40 -6.41 21.76
N LEU A 132 -18.39 -6.10 20.94
CA LEU A 132 -17.52 -4.96 21.17
C LEU A 132 -18.28 -3.62 21.11
N ARG A 133 -19.23 -3.48 20.18
CA ARG A 133 -20.10 -2.29 20.11
C ARG A 133 -20.99 -2.15 21.34
N GLU A 134 -21.57 -3.25 21.82
CA GLU A 134 -22.35 -3.22 23.07
C GLU A 134 -21.48 -2.82 24.27
N GLN A 135 -20.24 -3.32 24.36
CA GLN A 135 -19.29 -2.93 25.42
C GLN A 135 -18.91 -1.45 25.35
N VAL A 136 -18.66 -0.91 24.14
CA VAL A 136 -18.37 0.52 23.96
C VAL A 136 -19.56 1.36 24.41
N ASN A 137 -20.77 1.04 23.96
CA ASN A 137 -21.98 1.77 24.36
C ASN A 137 -22.25 1.71 25.87
N ALA A 138 -21.99 0.55 26.51
CA ALA A 138 -22.16 0.39 27.95
C ALA A 138 -21.15 1.22 28.75
N ASN A 139 -19.92 1.37 28.25
CA ASN A 139 -18.91 2.23 28.87
C ASN A 139 -19.23 3.72 28.68
N GLU A 140 -19.69 4.14 27.50
CA GLU A 140 -20.15 5.52 27.27
C GLU A 140 -21.30 5.90 28.21
N ALA A 141 -22.26 4.99 28.43
CA ALA A 141 -23.36 5.21 29.37
C ALA A 141 -22.89 5.30 30.84
N GLN A 142 -21.79 4.65 31.22
CA GLN A 142 -21.19 4.77 32.55
C GLN A 142 -20.44 6.10 32.72
N ASP A 143 -19.75 6.57 31.68
CA ASP A 143 -19.05 7.85 31.70
C ASP A 143 -20.02 9.04 31.82
N GLU A 144 -21.20 8.97 31.18
CA GLU A 144 -22.27 9.96 31.36
C GLU A 144 -22.92 9.93 32.76
N GLN A 145 -22.78 8.83 33.49
CA GLN A 145 -23.36 8.65 34.84
C GLN A 145 -22.44 9.13 35.97
N ILE A 146 -21.25 9.64 35.68
CA ILE A 146 -20.35 10.21 36.69
C ILE A 146 -20.93 11.55 37.17
N ILE A 147 -21.70 11.51 38.26
CA ILE A 147 -22.14 12.70 39.00
C ILE A 147 -20.96 13.18 39.85
N ILE A 148 -20.34 14.29 39.46
CA ILE A 148 -19.40 15.01 40.34
C ILE A 148 -20.23 15.71 41.41
N VAL A 149 -20.25 15.14 42.63
CA VAL A 149 -20.83 15.81 43.80
C VAL A 149 -19.77 16.73 44.40
N ASP A 150 -19.92 18.03 44.21
CA ASP A 150 -19.05 19.05 44.79
C ASP A 150 -19.58 19.39 46.20
N GLU A 151 -19.08 18.68 47.23
CA GLU A 151 -19.52 18.80 48.63
C GLU A 151 -18.71 19.85 49.41
N TRP A 152 -18.60 21.09 48.91
CA TRP A 152 -17.90 22.18 49.61
C TRP A 152 -18.54 23.57 49.39
N ALA A 153 -19.83 23.72 49.70
CA ALA A 153 -20.48 25.04 49.71
C ALA A 153 -21.45 25.25 50.88
N GLU A 154 -20.98 25.09 52.12
CA GLU A 154 -21.57 25.65 53.35
C GLU A 154 -20.37 25.94 54.28
N GLU A 155 -20.14 27.08 54.94
CA GLU A 155 -20.94 28.24 55.33
C GLU A 155 -20.01 29.47 55.36
N VAL A 156 -20.46 30.64 54.88
CA VAL A 156 -20.02 31.92 55.43
C VAL A 156 -21.23 32.57 56.08
N ASP A 157 -21.35 32.32 57.37
CA ASP A 157 -22.22 33.03 58.31
C ASP A 157 -21.70 34.47 58.47
N ASP A 158 -22.25 35.40 57.68
CA ASP A 158 -22.07 36.84 57.90
C ASP A 158 -23.01 37.29 59.03
N GLY A 159 -22.63 36.93 60.26
CA GLY A 159 -23.29 37.32 61.50
C GLY A 159 -22.52 38.39 62.30
N LEU A 160 -22.99 39.64 62.15
CA LEU A 160 -22.73 40.87 62.97
C LEU A 160 -21.40 41.63 62.80
#